data_AF-A0ABD5F1I7-F1
#
_entry.id   AF-A0ABD5F1I7-F1
#
_cell.length_a   1.000
_cell.length_b   1.000
_cell.length_c   1.000
_cell.angle_alpha   90.00
_cell.angle_beta   90.00
_cell.angle_gamma   90.00
#
_symmetry.space_group_name_H-M   'P 1'
#
loop_
_entity.id
_entity.type
_entity.pdbx_description
1 polymer ?
#
loop_
_entity_poly.entity_id
_entity_poly.type
_entity_poly.pdbx_seq_one_letter_code
_entity_poly.pdbx_strand_id
1 'polypeptide(L)' 'MDELRAKGLAKMNEVYGWEMPNIEGDPYFDLTVDHLFGTIWTKPGLSMREKRLMTLSAVTAVG' A
#
# COMPACT_ATOMS: atom_id res chain seq x y z
N MET A 1 -6.10 -6.40 16.24
CA MET A 1 -5.30 -6.00 15.08
C MET A 1 -4.94 -4.53 15.28
N ASP A 2 -3.68 -4.17 15.07
CA ASP A 2 -3.25 -2.77 15.15
C ASP A 2 -4.02 -1.89 14.13
N GLU A 3 -4.35 -0.64 14.50
CA GLU A 3 -5.16 0.26 13.68
C GLU A 3 -4.45 0.60 12.36
N LEU A 4 -3.13 0.78 12.41
CA LEU A 4 -2.30 1.01 11.23
C LEU A 4 -2.39 -0.16 10.25
N ARG A 5 -2.31 -1.39 10.77
CA ARG A 5 -2.38 -2.60 9.96
C ARG A 5 -3.74 -2.77 9.29
N ALA A 6 -4.83 -2.56 10.02
CA ALA A 6 -6.18 -2.61 9.47
C ALA A 6 -6.36 -1.59 8.32
N LYS A 7 -5.86 -0.37 8.52
CA LYS A 7 -5.85 0.68 7.49
C LYS A 7 -4.99 0.30 6.28
N GLY A 8 -3.83 -0.31 6.51
CA GLY A 8 -2.94 -0.83 5.48
C GLY A 8 -3.62 -1.89 4.60
N LEU A 9 -4.21 -2.91 5.22
CA LEU A 9 -4.94 -3.98 4.53
C LEU A 9 -6.11 -3.42 3.71
N ALA A 10 -6.91 -2.51 4.30
CA ALA A 10 -8.02 -1.88 3.57
C ALA A 10 -7.53 -1.11 2.34
N LYS A 11 -6.44 -0.36 2.45
CA LYS A 11 -5.86 0.37 1.31
C LYS A 11 -5.24 -0.57 0.28
N MET A 12 -4.54 -1.62 0.71
CA MET A 12 -3.96 -2.62 -0.17
C MET A 12 -5.03 -3.32 -1.00
N ASN A 13 -6.15 -3.70 -0.38
CA ASN A 13 -7.30 -4.29 -1.05
C ASN A 13 -7.91 -3.35 -2.10
N GLU A 14 -8.05 -2.06 -1.77
CA GLU A 14 -8.52 -1.04 -2.72
C GLU A 14 -7.55 -0.87 -3.91
N VAL A 15 -6.24 -0.93 -3.67
CA VAL A 15 -5.22 -0.74 -4.70
C VAL A 15 -5.14 -1.95 -5.64
N TYR A 16 -5.15 -3.16 -5.10
CA TYR A 16 -5.04 -4.42 -5.86
C TYR A 16 -6.38 -4.92 -6.42
N GLY A 17 -7.50 -4.50 -5.83
CA GLY A 17 -8.83 -4.86 -6.32
C GLY A 17 -9.33 -6.25 -5.87
N TRP A 18 -8.71 -6.84 -4.85
CA TRP A 18 -9.17 -8.08 -4.21
C TRP A 18 -8.80 -8.10 -2.72
N GLU A 19 -9.40 -9.01 -1.96
CA GLU A 19 -9.08 -9.20 -0.55
C GLU A 19 -7.75 -9.92 -0.38
N MET A 20 -6.75 -9.24 0.18
CA MET A 20 -5.45 -9.82 0.48
C MET A 20 -5.50 -10.62 1.78
N PRO A 21 -4.91 -11.83 1.82
CA PRO A 21 -4.71 -12.54 3.08
C PRO A 21 -3.76 -11.73 3.97
N ASN A 22 -4.10 -11.56 5.24
CA ASN A 22 -3.19 -10.99 6.23
C ASN A 22 -2.12 -12.03 6.61
N ILE A 23 -0.97 -11.98 5.93
CA ILE A 23 0.18 -12.86 6.24
C ILE A 23 0.97 -12.23 7.37
N GLU A 24 1.03 -12.88 8.53
CA GLU A 24 1.75 -12.37 9.70
C GLU A 24 3.12 -13.04 9.84
N GLY A 25 4.11 -12.27 10.28
CA GLY A 25 5.48 -12.76 10.52
C GLY A 25 6.37 -12.81 9.27
N ASP A 26 5.89 -12.33 8.12
CA ASP A 26 6.71 -12.08 6.94
C ASP A 26 7.17 -10.61 6.92
N PRO A 27 8.47 -10.33 7.10
CA PRO A 27 8.95 -8.95 7.22
C PRO A 27 8.65 -8.07 6.00
N TYR A 28 8.59 -8.67 4.81
CA TYR A 28 8.29 -7.95 3.58
C TYR A 28 6.81 -7.57 3.49
N PHE A 29 5.92 -8.50 3.81
CA PHE A 29 4.49 -8.25 3.87
C PHE A 29 4.16 -7.24 4.97
N ASP A 30 4.79 -7.34 6.14
CA ASP A 30 4.58 -6.40 7.26
C ASP A 30 4.99 -4.97 6.87
N LEU A 31 6.15 -4.79 6.25
CA LEU A 31 6.56 -3.50 5.69
C LEU A 31 5.60 -3.00 4.61
N THR A 32 5.10 -3.88 3.75
CA THR A 32 4.18 -3.52 2.67
C THR A 32 2.84 -3.04 3.22
N VAL A 33 2.26 -3.78 4.16
CA VAL A 33 0.95 -3.45 4.74
C VAL A 33 1.06 -2.22 5.64
N ASP A 34 1.95 -2.26 6.63
CA ASP A 34 1.94 -1.26 7.70
C ASP A 34 2.58 0.04 7.24
N HIS A 35 3.71 -0.04 6.53
CA HIS A 35 4.42 1.15 6.06
C HIS A 35 3.90 1.64 4.72
N LEU A 36 4.03 0.87 3.64
CA LEU A 36 3.68 1.35 2.30
C LEU A 36 2.18 1.68 2.20
N PHE A 37 1.30 0.75 2.52
CA PHE A 37 -0.14 0.99 2.41
C PHE A 37 -0.72 1.76 3.59
N GLY A 38 -0.34 1.41 4.82
CA GLY A 38 -0.84 2.02 6.05
C GLY A 38 -0.43 3.49 6.21
N THR A 39 0.77 3.86 5.76
CA THR A 39 1.27 5.25 5.88
C THR A 39 1.37 6.00 4.55
N ILE A 40 1.98 5.45 3.49
CA ILE A 40 2.30 6.23 2.28
C ILE A 40 1.08 6.37 1.38
N TRP A 41 0.41 5.27 1.05
CA TRP A 41 -0.74 5.30 0.14
C TRP A 41 -1.98 5.92 0.76
N THR A 42 -2.03 6.07 2.08
CA THR A 42 -3.14 6.73 2.78
C THR A 42 -2.89 8.22 3.05
N LYS A 43 -1.69 8.75 2.75
CA LYS A 43 -1.42 10.20 2.88
C LYS A 43 -2.39 11.04 2.05
N PRO A 44 -2.92 12.15 2.60
CA PRO A 44 -3.71 13.10 1.84
C PRO A 44 -2.83 13.87 0.83
N GLY A 45 -3.47 14.57 -0.10
CA GLY A 45 -2.81 15.48 -1.06
C GLY A 45 -2.77 14.97 -2.50
N LEU A 46 -2.56 13.66 -2.71
CA LEU A 46 -2.65 13.04 -4.04
C LEU A 46 -3.82 12.05 -4.11
N SER A 47 -4.58 12.13 -5.21
CA SER A 47 -5.59 11.15 -5.58
C SER A 47 -4.96 9.77 -5.86
N MET A 48 -5.80 8.73 -5.87
CA MET A 48 -5.36 7.37 -6.19
C MET A 48 -4.74 7.27 -7.59
N ARG A 49 -5.29 8.01 -8.55
CA ARG A 49 -4.78 8.08 -9.92
C ARG A 49 -3.38 8.68 -9.96
N GLU A 50 -3.15 9.79 -9.25
CA GLU A 50 -1.85 10.45 -9.21
C GLU A 50 -0.78 9.59 -8.54
N LYS A 51 -1.12 8.90 -7.44
CA LYS A 51 -0.21 7.95 -6.77
C LYS A 51 0.20 6.80 -7.71
N ARG A 52 -0.75 6.25 -8.47
CA ARG A 52 -0.48 5.22 -9.49
C ARG A 52 0.42 5.74 -10.60
N LEU A 53 0.13 6.92 -11.14
CA LEU A 53 0.96 7.54 -12.18
C LEU A 53 2.40 7.78 -11.70
N MET A 54 2.57 8.33 -10.49
CA MET A 54 3.90 8.55 -9.90
C MET A 54 4.67 7.23 -9.72
N THR A 55 4.00 6.20 -9.19
CA THR A 55 4.61 4.88 -9.01
C THR A 55 5.06 4.32 -10.35
N LEU A 56 4.20 4.36 -11.38
CA LEU A 56 4.51 3.91 -12.74
C LEU A 56 5.70 4.67 -13.33
N SER A 57 5.75 5.99 -13.19
CA SER A 57 6.88 6.79 -13.65
C SER A 57 8.18 6.40 -12.94
N ALA A 58 8.15 6.22 -11.62
CA ALA A 58 9.34 5.85 -10.84
C ALA A 58 9.87 4.47 -11.23
N VAL A 59 9.01 3.45 -11.31
CA VAL A 59 9.45 2.09 -11.71
C VAL A 59 9.95 2.06 -13.15
N THR A 60 9.30 2.82 -14.07
CA THR A 60 9.76 2.93 -15.47
C THR A 60 11.16 3.54 -15.57
N ALA A 61 11.50 4.48 -14.69
CA ALA A 61 12.82 5.10 -14.66
C ALA A 61 13.92 4.18 -14.11
N VAL A 62 13.56 3.21 -13.24
CA VAL A 62 14.52 2.33 -12.57
C VAL A 62 14.77 1.02 -13.34
N GLY A 63 13.78 0.52 -14.09
CA GLY A 63 13.90 -0.71 -14.90
C GLY A 63 13.38 -1.96 -14.19
#